data_AF-A0A1I9GDZ6-F1
#
_entry.id   AF-A0A1I9GDZ6-F1
#
_cell.length_a   1.000
_cell.length_b   1.000
_cell.length_c   1.000
_cell.angle_alpha   90.00
_cell.angle_beta   90.00
_cell.angle_gamma   90.00
#
_symmetry.space_group_name_H-M   'P 1'
#
loop_
_entity.id
_entity.type
_entity.pdbx_description
1 polymer ?
#
loop_
_entity_poly.entity_id
_entity_poly.type
_entity_poly.pdbx_seq_one_letter_code
_entity_poly.pdbx_strand_id
1 'polypeptide(L)'
;MAEWCAENLRDCQAWKAEGIQISTTSNEAARLFDALLRQYVSWSDCAQLGGMDQTLRIMLEAEPNAIMSRVISLGLEVMGTGRSIRLDQNYRNQLNQLLNDATKYGTIYERNHAKAIHLFAN
;
A
#
# COMPACT_ATOMS: atom_id res chain seq x y z
N MET A 1 9.53 -9.88 18.20
CA MET A 1 8.92 -10.17 16.89
C MET A 1 7.45 -10.46 17.12
N ALA A 2 6.56 -9.84 16.36
CA ALA A 2 5.13 -9.93 16.58
C ALA A 2 4.59 -11.21 15.92
N GLU A 3 4.62 -12.37 16.58
CA GLU A 3 4.25 -13.66 15.96
C GLU A 3 2.83 -13.68 15.36
N TRP A 4 1.92 -12.85 15.86
CA TRP A 4 0.53 -12.70 15.39
C TRP A 4 0.37 -11.97 14.05
N CYS A 5 1.44 -11.35 13.53
CA CYS A 5 1.39 -10.46 12.35
C CYS A 5 0.83 -11.10 11.08
N ALA A 6 1.01 -12.41 10.90
CA ALA A 6 0.61 -13.15 9.69
C ALA A 6 -0.72 -13.90 9.85
N GLU A 7 -1.32 -13.87 11.03
CA GLU A 7 -2.54 -14.61 11.34
C GLU A 7 -3.80 -13.78 11.07
N ASN A 8 -4.85 -14.44 10.57
CA ASN A 8 -6.16 -13.82 10.33
C ASN A 8 -6.08 -12.51 9.54
N LEU A 9 -5.27 -12.50 8.47
CA LEU A 9 -5.14 -11.36 7.57
C LEU A 9 -6.42 -11.13 6.77
N ARG A 10 -6.83 -9.87 6.66
CA ARG A 10 -8.04 -9.48 5.95
C ARG A 10 -7.84 -9.61 4.45
N ASP A 11 -8.64 -10.47 3.81
CA ASP A 11 -8.78 -10.49 2.35
C ASP A 11 -9.85 -9.50 1.87
N CYS A 12 -10.13 -9.47 0.56
CA CYS A 12 -11.06 -8.49 -0.02
C CYS A 12 -12.44 -8.52 0.62
N GLN A 13 -12.94 -9.71 0.97
CA GLN A 13 -14.25 -9.85 1.60
C GLN A 13 -14.21 -9.43 3.07
N ALA A 14 -13.14 -9.76 3.79
CA ALA A 14 -12.96 -9.31 5.17
C ALA A 14 -12.87 -7.78 5.27
N TRP A 15 -12.11 -7.11 4.39
CA TRP A 15 -12.08 -5.64 4.34
C TRP A 15 -13.46 -5.04 4.07
N LYS A 16 -14.23 -5.65 3.14
CA LYS A 16 -15.60 -5.22 2.85
C LYS A 16 -16.55 -5.43 4.03
N ALA A 17 -16.39 -6.51 4.79
CA ALA A 17 -17.18 -6.78 6.00
C ALA A 17 -16.94 -5.73 7.09
N GLU A 18 -15.74 -5.16 7.16
CA GLU A 18 -15.39 -4.01 8.02
C GLU A 18 -15.88 -2.66 7.46
N GLY A 19 -16.64 -2.66 6.36
CA GLY A 19 -17.13 -1.43 5.71
C GLY A 19 -16.07 -0.68 4.89
N ILE A 20 -14.89 -1.27 4.67
CA ILE A 20 -13.81 -0.66 3.90
C ILE A 20 -13.80 -1.27 2.50
N GLN A 21 -14.22 -0.49 1.51
CA GLN A 21 -14.17 -0.92 0.12
C GLN A 21 -12.77 -0.67 -0.45
N ILE A 22 -12.14 -1.74 -0.95
CA ILE A 22 -10.89 -1.73 -1.71
C ILE A 22 -11.16 -2.15 -3.16
N SER A 23 -10.44 -1.57 -4.13
CA SER A 23 -10.64 -1.88 -5.56
C SER A 23 -9.93 -3.14 -6.02
N THR A 24 -8.95 -3.63 -5.26
CA THR A 24 -8.19 -4.85 -5.59
C THR A 24 -9.10 -6.08 -5.60
N THR A 25 -8.86 -6.96 -6.56
CA THR A 25 -9.53 -8.27 -6.66
C THR A 25 -8.65 -9.41 -6.17
N SER A 26 -7.36 -9.16 -5.91
CA SER A 26 -6.43 -10.13 -5.38
C SER A 26 -6.55 -10.24 -3.86
N ASN A 27 -7.09 -11.37 -3.39
CA ASN A 27 -7.11 -11.70 -1.96
C ASN A 27 -5.69 -11.75 -1.36
N GLU A 28 -4.69 -12.12 -2.15
CA GLU A 28 -3.30 -12.11 -1.71
C GLU A 28 -2.79 -10.69 -1.47
N ALA A 29 -3.00 -9.77 -2.43
CA ALA A 29 -2.61 -8.37 -2.27
C ALA A 29 -3.33 -7.72 -1.07
N ALA A 30 -4.63 -8.01 -0.88
CA ALA A 30 -5.41 -7.50 0.24
C ALA A 30 -4.88 -7.99 1.61
N ARG A 31 -4.50 -9.27 1.72
CA ARG A 31 -3.91 -9.83 2.95
C ARG A 31 -2.53 -9.26 3.23
N LEU A 32 -1.69 -9.16 2.21
CA LEU A 32 -0.35 -8.60 2.35
C LEU A 32 -0.39 -7.10 2.67
N PHE A 33 -1.40 -6.37 2.18
CA PHE A 33 -1.65 -4.99 2.59
C PHE A 33 -2.00 -4.90 4.08
N ASP A 34 -2.89 -5.76 4.59
CA ASP A 34 -3.19 -5.83 6.03
C ASP A 34 -1.94 -6.16 6.86
N ALA A 35 -1.15 -7.15 6.41
CA ALA A 35 0.08 -7.54 7.08
C ALA A 35 1.12 -6.41 7.11
N LEU A 36 1.29 -5.70 6.00
CA LEU A 36 2.19 -4.57 5.91
C LEU A 36 1.73 -3.43 6.83
N LEU A 37 0.43 -3.13 6.84
CA LEU A 37 -0.15 -2.11 7.71
C LEU A 37 0.05 -2.45 9.19
N ARG A 38 -0.12 -3.72 9.57
CA ARG A 38 0.15 -4.20 10.94
C ARG A 38 1.62 -4.00 11.32
N GLN A 39 2.56 -4.41 10.45
CA GLN A 39 3.99 -4.23 10.70
C GLN A 39 4.36 -2.76 10.85
N TYR A 40 3.84 -1.90 9.96
CA TYR A 40 4.08 -0.46 9.99
C TYR A 40 3.53 0.20 11.26
N VAL A 41 2.27 -0.05 11.61
CA VAL A 41 1.62 0.59 12.78
C VAL A 41 2.18 0.06 14.10
N SER A 42 2.57 -1.21 14.15
CA SER A 42 3.17 -1.82 15.35
C SER A 42 4.67 -1.56 15.49
N TRP A 43 5.29 -0.93 14.49
CA TRP A 43 6.74 -0.75 14.40
C TRP A 43 7.51 -2.07 14.65
N SER A 44 7.00 -3.18 14.12
CA SER A 44 7.53 -4.51 14.39
C SER A 44 7.54 -5.37 13.12
N ASP A 45 8.70 -5.97 12.83
CA ASP A 45 8.81 -6.92 11.73
C ASP A 45 8.13 -8.26 12.05
N CYS A 46 7.56 -8.82 10.99
CA CYS A 46 6.95 -10.14 10.96
C CYS A 46 7.95 -11.17 10.41
N ALA A 47 8.56 -11.99 11.28
CA ALA A 47 9.50 -13.02 10.81
C ALA A 47 8.88 -14.02 9.83
N GLN A 48 7.61 -14.36 10.01
CA GLN A 48 6.90 -15.28 9.12
C GLN A 48 6.76 -14.73 7.69
N LEU A 49 6.76 -13.40 7.53
CA LEU A 49 6.64 -12.74 6.23
C LEU A 49 7.97 -12.16 5.73
N GLY A 50 9.07 -12.39 6.46
CA GLY A 50 10.39 -11.85 6.13
C GLY A 50 10.54 -10.35 6.38
N GLY A 51 9.73 -9.77 7.27
CA GLY A 51 9.74 -8.35 7.60
C GLY A 51 9.02 -7.44 6.60
N MET A 52 9.05 -6.14 6.87
CA MET A 52 8.28 -5.13 6.14
C MET A 52 8.65 -5.07 4.65
N ASP A 53 9.95 -5.08 4.32
CA ASP A 53 10.45 -4.96 2.95
C ASP A 53 10.04 -6.14 2.07
N GLN A 54 10.17 -7.36 2.60
CA GLN A 54 9.76 -8.57 1.89
C GLN A 54 8.24 -8.61 1.69
N THR A 55 7.48 -8.21 2.72
CA THR A 55 6.02 -8.12 2.63
C THR A 55 5.58 -7.13 1.55
N LEU A 56 6.20 -5.94 1.53
CA LEU A 56 5.95 -4.90 0.54
C LEU A 56 6.24 -5.39 -0.90
N ARG A 57 7.38 -6.07 -1.10
CA ARG A 57 7.75 -6.62 -2.41
C ARG A 57 6.74 -7.64 -2.92
N ILE A 58 6.40 -8.65 -2.12
CA ILE A 58 5.44 -9.69 -2.51
C ILE A 58 4.05 -9.08 -2.75
N MET A 59 3.64 -8.09 -1.96
CA MET A 59 2.37 -7.39 -2.15
C MET A 59 2.27 -6.72 -3.52
N LEU A 60 3.33 -6.03 -3.95
CA LEU A 60 3.38 -5.37 -5.25
C LEU A 60 3.42 -6.39 -6.41
N GLU A 61 4.05 -7.54 -6.21
CA GLU A 61 4.06 -8.64 -7.18
C GLU A 61 2.68 -9.31 -7.32
N ALA A 62 1.94 -9.44 -6.21
CA ALA A 62 0.62 -10.08 -6.19
C ALA A 62 -0.44 -9.33 -6.99
N GLU A 63 -0.43 -7.99 -6.98
CA GLU A 63 -1.26 -7.18 -7.87
C GLU A 63 -0.62 -5.79 -8.11
N PRO A 64 0.18 -5.63 -9.19
CA PRO A 64 0.91 -4.38 -9.44
C PRO A 64 0.04 -3.13 -9.61
N ASN A 65 -1.23 -3.31 -9.99
CA ASN A 65 -2.18 -2.22 -10.21
C ASN A 65 -3.05 -1.92 -8.98
N ALA A 66 -2.89 -2.65 -7.87
CA ALA A 66 -3.66 -2.39 -6.66
C ALA A 66 -3.35 -0.98 -6.11
N ILE A 67 -4.39 -0.14 -5.99
CA ILE A 67 -4.22 1.27 -5.63
C ILE A 67 -3.61 1.39 -4.23
N MET A 68 -4.18 0.71 -3.23
CA MET A 68 -3.67 0.82 -1.85
C MET A 68 -2.25 0.27 -1.67
N SER A 69 -1.87 -0.78 -2.41
CA SER A 69 -0.50 -1.31 -2.41
C SER A 69 0.51 -0.30 -2.94
N ARG A 70 0.16 0.41 -4.02
CA ARG A 70 0.98 1.49 -4.57
C ARG A 70 0.98 2.73 -3.68
N VAL A 71 -0.16 3.05 -3.05
CA VAL A 71 -0.29 4.17 -2.10
C VAL A 71 0.69 4.00 -0.96
N ILE A 72 0.69 2.85 -0.29
CA ILE A 72 1.57 2.63 0.86
C ILE A 72 3.04 2.54 0.43
N SER A 73 3.33 1.86 -0.69
CA SER A 73 4.69 1.79 -1.25
C SER A 73 5.28 3.17 -1.54
N LEU A 74 4.59 3.96 -2.38
CA LEU A 74 5.08 5.28 -2.75
C LEU A 74 5.00 6.24 -1.55
N GLY A 75 4.00 6.11 -0.69
CA GLY A 75 3.84 6.94 0.50
C GLY A 75 5.00 6.77 1.51
N LEU A 76 5.46 5.53 1.74
CA LEU A 76 6.61 5.26 2.61
C LEU A 76 7.89 5.92 2.08
N GLU A 77 8.10 5.94 0.76
CA GLU A 77 9.22 6.65 0.12
C GLU A 77 9.15 8.17 0.35
N VAL A 78 7.96 8.77 0.24
CA VAL A 78 7.79 10.22 0.50
C VAL A 78 8.07 10.51 1.97
N MET A 79 7.47 9.74 2.88
CA MET A 79 7.58 9.97 4.33
C MET A 79 9.01 9.72 4.86
N GLY A 80 9.72 8.74 4.28
CA GLY A 80 11.11 8.44 4.63
C GLY A 80 12.13 9.46 4.12
N THR A 81 11.71 10.44 3.30
CA THR A 81 12.57 11.47 2.68
C THR A 81 13.70 10.92 1.79
N GLY A 82 13.67 9.62 1.45
CA GLY A 82 14.70 8.96 0.66
C GLY A 82 14.66 9.31 -0.84
N ARG A 83 13.50 9.75 -1.34
CA ARG A 83 13.30 10.14 -2.73
C ARG A 83 12.59 11.50 -2.82
N SER A 84 12.87 12.25 -3.87
CA SER A 84 12.25 13.55 -4.14
C SER A 84 11.77 13.64 -5.56
N ILE A 85 10.54 14.13 -5.77
CA ILE A 85 9.98 14.36 -7.10
C ILE A 85 10.75 15.40 -7.93
N ARG A 86 11.59 16.22 -7.28
CA ARG A 86 12.44 17.22 -7.94
C ARG A 86 13.68 16.61 -8.58
N LEU A 87 14.19 15.52 -8.01
CA LEU A 87 15.43 14.86 -8.42
C LEU A 87 15.17 13.52 -9.13
N ASP A 88 14.03 12.89 -8.86
CA ASP A 88 13.66 11.59 -9.41
C ASP A 88 12.39 11.71 -10.27
N GLN A 89 12.60 11.82 -11.58
CA GLN A 89 11.51 11.93 -12.55
C GLN A 89 10.68 10.65 -12.65
N ASN A 90 11.28 9.47 -12.41
CA ASN A 90 10.55 8.21 -12.43
C ASN A 90 9.55 8.17 -11.27
N TYR A 91 10.01 8.54 -10.07
CA TYR A 91 9.16 8.64 -8.90
C TYR A 91 7.99 9.60 -9.10
N ARG A 92 8.26 10.78 -9.69
CA ARG A 92 7.21 11.74 -10.05
C ARG A 92 6.19 11.14 -11.01
N ASN A 93 6.64 10.40 -12.02
CA ASN A 93 5.76 9.73 -12.97
C ASN A 93 4.91 8.64 -12.30
N GLN A 94 5.49 7.87 -11.38
CA GLN A 94 4.77 6.84 -10.62
C GLN A 94 3.64 7.43 -9.76
N LEU A 95 3.90 8.55 -9.07
CA LEU A 95 2.88 9.27 -8.30
C LEU A 95 1.76 9.83 -9.18
N ASN A 96 2.10 10.45 -10.31
CA ASN A 96 1.12 10.95 -11.27
C ASN A 96 0.27 9.81 -11.85
N GLN A 97 0.89 8.69 -12.18
CA GLN A 97 0.18 7.51 -12.67
C GLN A 97 -0.77 6.95 -11.61
N LEU A 98 -0.34 6.90 -10.34
CA LEU A 98 -1.19 6.45 -9.24
C LEU A 98 -2.42 7.34 -9.08
N LEU A 99 -2.26 8.65 -9.14
CA LEU A 99 -3.38 9.59 -9.06
C LEU A 99 -4.38 9.41 -10.22
N ASN A 100 -3.87 9.21 -11.45
CA ASN A 100 -4.69 8.97 -12.63
C ASN A 100 -5.48 7.66 -12.51
N ASP A 101 -4.81 6.59 -12.09
CA ASP A 101 -5.41 5.26 -11.96
C ASP A 101 -6.46 5.22 -10.84
N ALA A 102 -6.14 5.81 -9.68
CA ALA A 102 -7.09 5.94 -8.58
C ALA A 102 -8.33 6.73 -9.02
N THR A 103 -8.17 7.76 -9.86
CA THR A 103 -9.31 8.53 -10.40
C THR A 103 -10.18 7.69 -11.34
N LYS A 104 -9.59 6.76 -12.10
CA LYS A 104 -10.30 5.92 -13.07
C LYS A 104 -11.09 4.79 -12.42
N TYR A 105 -10.49 4.06 -11.47
CA TYR A 105 -11.07 2.83 -10.93
C TYR A 105 -10.96 2.68 -9.40
N GLY A 106 -10.38 3.64 -8.70
CA GLY A 106 -10.27 3.61 -7.24
C GLY A 106 -11.56 3.99 -6.53
N THR A 107 -11.73 3.47 -5.31
CA THR A 107 -12.80 3.87 -4.41
C THR A 107 -12.64 5.34 -3.97
N ILE A 108 -13.63 5.87 -3.25
CA ILE A 108 -13.54 7.25 -2.71
C ILE A 108 -12.33 7.36 -1.76
N TYR A 109 -12.11 6.36 -0.91
CA TYR A 109 -10.99 6.34 0.04
C TYR A 109 -9.64 6.22 -0.65
N GLU A 110 -9.52 5.32 -1.63
CA GLU A 110 -8.30 5.14 -2.42
C GLU A 110 -7.92 6.41 -3.18
N ARG A 111 -8.90 7.11 -3.77
CA ARG A 111 -8.68 8.41 -4.41
C ARG A 111 -8.18 9.46 -3.43
N ASN A 112 -8.72 9.49 -2.22
CA ASN A 112 -8.29 10.44 -1.19
C ASN A 112 -6.86 10.13 -0.74
N HIS A 113 -6.49 8.87 -0.54
CA HIS A 113 -5.13 8.49 -0.20
C HIS A 113 -4.13 8.79 -1.32
N ALA A 114 -4.47 8.48 -2.57
CA ALA A 114 -3.62 8.81 -3.72
C ALA A 114 -3.39 10.34 -3.85
N LYS A 115 -4.44 11.14 -3.63
CA LYS A 115 -4.31 12.61 -3.56
C LYS A 115 -3.43 13.07 -2.40
N ALA A 116 -3.61 12.48 -1.21
CA ALA A 116 -2.86 12.86 -0.03
C ALA A 116 -1.35 12.66 -0.22
N ILE A 117 -0.93 11.50 -0.72
CA ILE A 117 0.50 11.24 -0.95
C ILE A 117 1.05 12.11 -2.09
N HIS A 118 0.26 12.40 -3.13
CA HIS A 118 0.67 13.28 -4.21
C HIS A 118 0.89 14.71 -3.68
N LEU A 119 0.00 15.21 -2.82
CA LEU A 119 0.16 16.53 -2.19
C LEU A 119 1.34 16.56 -1.23
N PHE A 120 1.54 15.51 -0.42
CA PHE A 120 2.67 15.44 0.52
C PHE A 120 4.02 15.45 -0.21
N ALA A 121 4.09 14.83 -1.39
CA ALA A 121 5.32 14.75 -2.18
C ALA A 121 5.73 16.08 -2.85
N ASN A 122 4.82 17.05 -2.98
CA ASN A 122 5.05 18.35 -3.62
C ASN A 122 5.48 19.41 -2.61
#